data_AF-A0AAV2Q263-F1
#
_entry.id   AF-A0AAV2Q263-F1
#
_cell.length_a   1.000
_cell.length_b   1.000
_cell.length_c   1.000
_cell.angle_alpha   90.00
_cell.angle_beta   90.00
_cell.angle_gamma   90.00
#
_symmetry.space_group_name_H-M   'P 1'
#
loop_
_entity.id
_entity.type
_entity.pdbx_description
1 polymer ?
#
loop_
_entity_poly.entity_id
_entity_poly.type
_entity_poly.pdbx_seq_one_letter_code
_entity_poly.pdbx_strand_id
1 'polypeptide(L)'
;CGLSQCTLQRCCAPPAVVPQLTEEVITRTTIMPILKRCCCCLDLRAGSLVIGLVSLLFIGVLEIIVGIYSLLNLEEAKKRVKFTNTDWLGILDEGSDIAAIVFFSIVILVATIYIIVCILMIIGVRNKRRFLLLPWIFFTFMNMLMAFSGGILALINSHGYALHIIVGFILLSISSLWIYFTCIVFSFFQALQAGDYW
;
A
#
# COMPACT_ATOMS: atom_id res chain seq x y z
N CYS A 1 -22.22 -0.12 -53.63
CA CYS A 1 -22.00 0.00 -52.17
C CYS A 1 -22.52 -1.27 -51.51
N GLY A 2 -21.80 -2.40 -51.53
CA GLY A 2 -20.77 -2.81 -50.54
C GLY A 2 -21.45 -3.25 -49.23
N LEU A 3 -21.89 -4.51 -49.03
CA LEU A 3 -21.13 -5.72 -48.59
C LEU A 3 -20.08 -5.41 -47.50
N SER A 4 -19.86 -6.15 -46.41
CA SER A 4 -20.28 -7.47 -45.92
C SER A 4 -19.42 -7.79 -44.68
N GLN A 5 -19.92 -8.62 -43.74
CA GLN A 5 -19.16 -9.51 -42.82
C GLN A 5 -18.31 -8.86 -41.70
N CYS A 6 -18.15 -9.42 -40.49
CA CYS A 6 -17.93 -10.83 -40.16
C CYS A 6 -18.40 -11.23 -38.75
N THR A 7 -18.91 -12.44 -38.72
CA THR A 7 -19.45 -13.34 -37.71
C THR A 7 -18.37 -13.97 -36.81
N LEU A 8 -18.76 -14.29 -35.56
CA LEU A 8 -18.46 -15.50 -34.76
C LEU A 8 -17.01 -16.03 -34.50
N GLN A 9 -16.90 -16.60 -33.28
CA GLN A 9 -16.15 -17.81 -32.89
C GLN A 9 -14.64 -17.70 -32.53
N ARG A 10 -14.33 -18.12 -31.29
CA ARG A 10 -13.69 -19.42 -31.04
C ARG A 10 -13.77 -19.85 -29.56
N CYS A 11 -14.68 -20.77 -29.29
CA CYS A 11 -14.43 -21.90 -28.40
C CYS A 11 -13.63 -22.94 -29.18
N CYS A 12 -12.60 -23.57 -28.59
CA CYS A 12 -12.08 -24.89 -28.97
C CYS A 12 -11.37 -25.56 -27.79
N ALA A 13 -11.78 -26.79 -27.48
CA ALA A 13 -11.05 -27.77 -26.67
C ALA A 13 -10.15 -28.67 -27.61
N PRO A 14 -9.23 -29.51 -27.08
CA PRO A 14 -8.08 -30.09 -27.81
C PRO A 14 -8.37 -31.46 -28.47
N PRO A 15 -7.45 -32.01 -29.31
CA PRO A 15 -6.47 -33.00 -28.81
C PRO A 15 -5.07 -33.11 -29.51
N ALA A 16 -4.09 -33.63 -28.76
CA ALA A 16 -3.00 -34.60 -29.04
C ALA A 16 -1.74 -34.35 -29.95
N VAL A 17 -0.55 -34.37 -29.29
CA VAL A 17 0.73 -35.15 -29.55
C VAL A 17 1.70 -34.71 -30.71
N VAL A 18 2.82 -33.94 -30.50
CA VAL A 18 4.28 -34.27 -30.14
C VAL A 18 5.20 -34.45 -31.39
N PRO A 19 6.57 -34.24 -31.43
CA PRO A 19 7.57 -33.53 -30.57
C PRO A 19 8.62 -32.59 -31.28
N GLN A 20 9.46 -31.93 -30.45
CA GLN A 20 10.86 -31.43 -30.65
C GLN A 20 11.09 -30.14 -31.49
N LEU A 21 12.06 -29.25 -31.22
CA LEU A 21 12.98 -28.94 -30.13
C LEU A 21 13.83 -27.78 -30.70
N THR A 22 13.68 -26.54 -30.21
CA THR A 22 14.75 -25.54 -30.33
C THR A 22 14.64 -24.56 -29.17
N GLU A 23 15.77 -24.42 -28.50
CA GLU A 23 16.04 -23.59 -27.33
C GLU A 23 15.61 -22.14 -27.53
N GLU A 24 14.69 -21.66 -26.70
CA GLU A 24 14.79 -20.38 -26.00
C GLU A 24 13.91 -20.47 -24.75
N VAL A 25 14.43 -21.17 -23.74
CA VAL A 25 13.95 -21.12 -22.36
C VAL A 25 14.38 -19.77 -21.77
N ILE A 26 13.86 -18.68 -22.33
CA ILE A 26 13.77 -17.43 -21.61
C ILE A 26 12.52 -17.58 -20.77
N THR A 27 12.73 -17.74 -19.47
CA THR A 27 11.78 -17.66 -18.38
C THR A 27 10.90 -16.41 -18.53
N ARG A 28 9.92 -16.45 -19.43
CA ARG A 28 8.66 -15.74 -19.23
C ARG A 28 8.05 -16.44 -18.03
N THR A 29 8.45 -15.98 -16.85
CA THR A 29 7.58 -16.00 -15.68
C THR A 29 6.34 -15.28 -16.17
N THR A 30 5.37 -16.04 -16.68
CA THR A 30 4.01 -15.58 -16.89
C THR A 30 3.52 -15.27 -15.50
N ILE A 31 3.79 -14.05 -15.07
CA ILE A 31 3.26 -13.52 -13.83
C ILE A 31 1.77 -13.43 -14.12
N MET A 32 1.06 -14.52 -13.84
CA MET A 32 -0.38 -14.57 -13.96
C MET A 32 -0.90 -13.46 -13.05
N PRO A 33 -1.67 -12.48 -13.57
CA PRO A 33 -2.26 -11.48 -12.71
C PRO A 33 -3.08 -12.23 -11.67
N ILE A 34 -2.70 -12.08 -10.40
CA ILE A 34 -3.28 -12.80 -9.26
C ILE A 34 -4.82 -12.65 -9.22
N LEU A 35 -5.36 -11.56 -9.79
CA LEU A 35 -6.79 -11.32 -9.90
C LEU A 35 -7.15 -10.64 -11.24
N LYS A 36 -7.93 -11.32 -12.10
CA LYS A 36 -8.43 -10.76 -13.37
C LYS A 36 -9.66 -9.84 -13.21
N ARG A 37 -10.38 -9.93 -12.09
CA ARG A 37 -11.57 -9.12 -11.79
C ARG A 37 -11.61 -8.81 -10.29
N CYS A 38 -11.84 -7.56 -9.92
CA CYS A 38 -12.09 -7.16 -8.52
C CYS A 38 -13.56 -7.44 -8.15
N CYS A 39 -13.84 -7.59 -6.85
CA CYS A 39 -15.22 -7.58 -6.33
C CYS A 39 -15.97 -6.37 -6.91
N CYS A 40 -17.15 -6.60 -7.51
CA CYS A 40 -18.03 -5.61 -8.16
C CYS A 40 -17.75 -5.24 -9.64
N CYS A 41 -17.04 -6.07 -10.43
CA CYS A 41 -16.87 -5.86 -11.88
C CYS A 41 -16.17 -4.55 -12.29
N LEU A 42 -15.56 -3.83 -11.34
CA LEU A 42 -14.81 -2.62 -11.60
C LEU A 42 -13.45 -2.97 -12.21
N ASP A 43 -13.04 -2.19 -13.21
CA ASP A 43 -11.72 -2.27 -13.81
C ASP A 43 -10.64 -2.15 -12.73
N LEU A 44 -9.60 -3.01 -12.82
CA LEU A 44 -8.42 -2.93 -11.94
C LEU A 44 -7.83 -1.52 -11.90
N ARG A 45 -7.91 -0.81 -13.03
CA ARG A 45 -7.48 0.58 -13.16
C ARG A 45 -8.27 1.52 -12.25
N ALA A 46 -9.60 1.42 -12.25
CA ALA A 46 -10.47 2.24 -11.42
C ALA A 46 -10.19 1.96 -9.93
N GLY A 47 -10.05 0.68 -9.56
CA GLY A 47 -9.69 0.28 -8.19
C GLY A 47 -8.39 0.90 -7.70
N SER A 48 -7.31 0.81 -8.49
CA SER A 48 -6.01 1.39 -8.13
C SER A 48 -6.05 2.92 -7.99
N LEU A 49 -6.87 3.61 -8.79
CA LEU A 49 -7.04 5.06 -8.73
C LEU A 49 -7.80 5.47 -7.47
N VAL A 50 -8.90 4.77 -7.15
CA VAL A 50 -9.68 5.00 -5.93
C VAL A 50 -8.83 4.76 -4.69
N ILE A 51 -8.05 3.68 -4.66
CA ILE A 51 -7.14 3.39 -3.54
C ILE A 51 -6.14 4.52 -3.35
N GLY A 52 -5.51 5.02 -4.42
CA GLY A 52 -4.59 6.16 -4.33
C GLY A 52 -5.22 7.44 -3.83
N LEU A 53 -6.45 7.74 -4.27
CA LEU A 53 -7.19 8.91 -3.82
C LEU A 53 -7.55 8.80 -2.33
N VAL A 54 -8.03 7.63 -1.91
CA VAL A 54 -8.38 7.34 -0.50
C VAL A 54 -7.13 7.42 0.36
N SER A 55 -6.01 6.83 -0.04
CA SER A 55 -4.74 6.94 0.69
C SER A 55 -4.24 8.38 0.79
N LEU A 56 -4.36 9.17 -0.28
CA LEU A 56 -3.96 10.58 -0.26
C LEU A 56 -4.82 11.40 0.73
N LEU A 57 -6.15 11.23 0.68
CA LEU A 57 -7.07 11.99 1.52
C LEU A 57 -7.08 11.53 2.97
N PHE A 58 -7.14 10.22 3.23
CA PHE A 58 -7.23 9.71 4.60
C PHE A 58 -5.86 9.67 5.27
N ILE A 59 -4.83 9.14 4.62
CA ILE A 59 -3.52 9.04 5.29
C ILE A 59 -2.79 10.36 5.17
N GLY A 60 -2.59 10.87 3.95
CA GLY A 60 -1.81 12.09 3.74
C GLY A 60 -2.37 13.32 4.46
N VAL A 61 -3.67 13.62 4.29
CA VAL A 61 -4.25 14.83 4.89
C VAL A 61 -4.45 14.67 6.40
N LEU A 62 -4.91 13.51 6.90
CA LEU A 62 -5.08 13.34 8.35
C LEU A 62 -3.74 13.33 9.09
N GLU A 63 -2.68 12.72 8.53
CA GLU A 63 -1.34 12.76 9.14
C GLU A 63 -0.81 14.19 9.25
N ILE A 64 -1.01 15.02 8.22
CA ILE A 64 -0.63 16.44 8.28
C ILE A 64 -1.46 17.18 9.34
N ILE A 65 -2.78 16.97 9.38
CA ILE A 65 -3.65 17.62 10.37
C ILE A 65 -3.23 17.23 11.78
N VAL A 66 -3.00 15.93 12.03
CA VAL A 66 -2.56 15.42 13.33
C VAL A 66 -1.16 15.93 13.68
N GLY A 67 -0.24 15.99 12.71
CA GLY A 67 1.10 16.54 12.91
C GLY A 67 1.08 18.01 13.29
N ILE A 68 0.30 18.83 12.58
CA ILE A 68 0.12 20.26 12.88
C ILE A 68 -0.55 20.44 14.26
N TYR A 69 -1.62 19.68 14.53
CA TYR A 69 -2.31 19.74 15.82
C TYR A 69 -1.38 19.35 16.99
N SER A 70 -0.51 18.37 16.78
CA SER A 70 0.48 17.94 17.77
C SER A 70 1.59 18.97 17.99
N LEU A 71 1.97 19.73 16.96
CA LEU A 71 2.90 20.85 17.08
C LEU A 71 2.29 22.04 17.84
N LEU A 72 1.01 22.35 17.58
CA LEU A 72 0.30 23.43 18.27
C LEU A 72 0.05 23.11 19.74
N ASN A 73 -0.21 21.83 20.07
CA ASN A 73 -0.45 21.35 21.43
C ASN A 73 0.73 20.54 21.96
N LEU A 74 1.95 21.06 21.77
CA LEU A 74 3.20 20.37 22.10
C LEU A 74 3.23 19.88 23.56
N GLU A 75 2.70 20.66 24.51
CA GLU A 75 2.65 20.30 25.93
C GLU A 75 1.78 19.05 26.20
N GLU A 76 0.68 18.89 25.46
CA GLU A 76 -0.21 17.73 25.61
C GLU A 76 0.37 16.51 24.90
N ALA A 77 0.98 16.71 23.72
CA ALA A 77 1.65 15.67 22.97
C ALA A 77 2.86 15.10 23.75
N LYS A 78 3.62 15.95 24.44
CA LYS A 78 4.75 15.57 25.30
C LYS A 78 4.32 14.69 26.48
N LYS A 79 3.13 14.91 27.04
CA LYS A 79 2.59 14.04 28.12
C LYS A 79 2.22 12.65 27.62
N ARG A 80 1.79 12.54 26.35
CA ARG A 80 1.38 11.27 25.72
C ARG A 80 2.58 10.45 25.25
N VAL A 81 3.61 11.13 24.73
CA VAL A 81 4.86 10.50 24.28
C VAL A 81 5.85 10.54 25.43
N LYS A 82 5.80 9.53 26.31
CA LYS A 82 6.86 9.32 27.29
C LYS A 82 8.13 8.91 26.54
N PHE A 83 8.99 9.88 26.26
CA PHE A 83 10.35 9.64 25.77
C PHE A 83 11.17 9.01 26.90
N THR A 84 10.92 7.74 27.21
CA THR A 84 11.56 7.01 28.31
C THR A 84 12.92 6.40 27.91
N ASN A 85 13.37 6.59 26.66
CA ASN A 85 14.64 6.03 26.17
C ASN A 85 15.31 7.00 25.19
N THR A 86 15.82 8.13 25.71
CA THR A 86 16.62 9.10 24.94
C THR A 86 18.11 8.74 24.83
N ASP A 87 18.55 7.61 25.39
CA ASP A 87 19.96 7.18 25.34
C ASP A 87 20.51 6.96 23.92
N TRP A 88 19.66 6.65 22.93
CA TRP A 88 20.09 6.45 21.54
C TRP A 88 20.41 7.76 20.79
N LEU A 89 19.76 8.86 21.16
CA LEU A 89 19.92 10.18 20.55
C LEU A 89 20.68 11.04 21.56
N GLY A 90 21.94 10.69 21.83
CA GLY A 90 22.81 11.22 22.91
C GLY A 90 23.15 12.72 22.86
N ILE A 91 22.27 13.56 22.31
CA ILE A 91 22.39 15.01 22.14
C ILE A 91 21.16 15.75 22.70
N LEU A 92 20.06 15.07 23.07
CA LEU A 92 18.85 15.74 23.55
C LEU A 92 18.50 15.43 25.00
N ASP A 93 18.53 16.47 25.84
CA ASP A 93 18.14 16.46 27.24
C ASP A 93 16.68 15.98 27.43
N GLU A 94 16.48 15.12 28.42
CA GLU A 94 15.18 14.60 28.86
C GLU A 94 14.28 15.74 29.33
N GLY A 95 13.38 16.19 28.46
CA GLY A 95 12.45 17.28 28.74
C GLY A 95 12.62 18.51 27.87
N SER A 96 13.56 18.51 26.93
CA SER A 96 13.68 19.59 25.96
C SER A 96 12.53 19.55 24.95
N ASP A 97 11.77 20.65 24.88
CA ASP A 97 10.71 20.85 23.87
C ASP A 97 11.27 20.74 22.43
N ILE A 98 12.58 20.95 22.29
CA ILE A 98 13.34 20.78 21.05
C ILE A 98 13.21 19.35 20.51
N ALA A 99 13.18 18.31 21.37
CA ALA A 99 13.07 16.91 20.94
C ALA A 99 11.75 16.61 20.23
N ALA A 100 10.66 17.05 20.85
CA ALA A 100 9.32 16.87 20.31
C ALA A 100 9.17 17.61 18.98
N ILE A 101 9.67 18.85 18.89
CA ILE A 101 9.63 19.66 17.67
C ILE A 101 10.39 18.96 16.53
N VAL A 102 11.59 18.44 16.78
CA VAL A 102 12.38 17.73 15.76
C VAL A 102 11.66 16.45 15.31
N PHE A 103 11.10 15.68 16.25
CA PHE A 103 10.36 14.46 15.93
C PHE A 103 9.12 14.74 15.07
N PHE A 104 8.27 15.68 15.47
CA PHE A 104 7.07 16.05 14.71
C PHE A 104 7.42 16.67 13.35
N SER A 105 8.52 17.42 13.27
CA SER A 105 9.04 17.94 11.99
C SER A 105 9.40 16.82 11.02
N ILE A 106 10.10 15.78 11.50
CA ILE A 106 10.42 14.59 10.69
C ILE A 106 9.14 13.89 10.23
N VAL A 107 8.15 13.72 11.12
CA VAL A 107 6.86 13.09 10.78
C VAL A 107 6.13 13.87 9.67
N ILE A 108 6.08 15.21 9.77
CA ILE A 108 5.46 16.05 8.74
C ILE A 108 6.23 15.92 7.42
N LEU A 109 7.56 15.90 7.45
CA LEU A 109 8.39 15.69 6.27
C LEU A 109 8.05 14.34 5.60
N VAL A 110 8.00 13.26 6.38
CA VAL A 110 7.62 11.93 5.87
C VAL A 110 6.20 11.95 5.26
N ALA A 111 5.25 12.63 5.90
CA ALA A 111 3.88 12.78 5.38
C ALA A 111 3.86 13.54 4.03
N THR A 112 4.67 14.60 3.87
CA THR A 112 4.77 15.30 2.58
C THR A 112 5.35 14.41 1.48
N ILE A 113 6.38 13.62 1.78
CA ILE A 113 6.93 12.64 0.83
C ILE A 113 5.86 11.61 0.46
N TYR A 114 5.07 11.15 1.44
CA TYR A 114 3.98 10.20 1.18
C TYR A 114 2.93 10.76 0.22
N ILE A 115 2.55 12.03 0.35
CA ILE A 115 1.64 12.69 -0.59
C ILE A 115 2.24 12.72 -2.01
N ILE A 116 3.52 13.05 -2.14
CA ILE A 116 4.21 13.03 -3.44
C ILE A 116 4.16 11.62 -4.04
N VAL A 117 4.41 10.59 -3.23
CA VAL A 117 4.34 9.18 -3.64
C VAL A 117 2.92 8.78 -4.08
N CYS A 118 1.88 9.27 -3.40
CA CYS A 118 0.49 9.06 -3.82
C CYS A 118 0.17 9.75 -5.15
N ILE A 119 0.64 10.98 -5.36
CA ILE A 119 0.49 11.70 -6.64
C ILE A 119 1.22 10.95 -7.76
N LEU A 120 2.44 10.46 -7.50
CA LEU A 120 3.19 9.63 -8.43
C LEU A 120 2.42 8.36 -8.80
N MET A 121 1.75 7.71 -7.86
CA MET A 121 0.91 6.56 -8.15
C MET A 121 -0.25 6.94 -9.09
N ILE A 122 -0.97 8.04 -8.81
CA ILE A 122 -2.08 8.52 -9.65
C ILE A 122 -1.58 8.83 -11.08
N ILE A 123 -0.44 9.50 -11.21
CA ILE A 123 0.20 9.77 -12.51
C ILE A 123 0.65 8.47 -13.17
N GLY A 124 1.17 7.50 -12.40
CA GLY A 124 1.59 6.18 -12.88
C GLY A 124 0.45 5.39 -13.52
N VAL A 125 -0.73 5.40 -12.89
CA VAL A 125 -1.96 4.77 -13.42
C VAL A 125 -2.47 5.48 -14.68
N ARG A 126 -2.30 6.81 -14.78
CA ARG A 126 -2.67 7.56 -15.99
C ARG A 126 -1.70 7.35 -17.15
N ASN A 127 -0.39 7.38 -16.85
CA ASN A 127 0.68 7.35 -17.84
C ASN A 127 1.13 5.93 -18.21
N LYS A 128 0.52 4.89 -17.62
CA LYS A 128 0.86 3.47 -17.81
C LYS A 128 2.34 3.15 -17.49
N ARG A 129 2.97 3.95 -16.62
CA ARG A 129 4.40 3.86 -16.28
C ARG A 129 4.54 3.10 -14.96
N ARG A 130 4.94 1.83 -15.05
CA ARG A 130 5.09 0.91 -13.91
C ARG A 130 6.01 1.42 -12.80
N PHE A 131 7.10 2.09 -13.15
CA PHE A 131 8.10 2.55 -12.18
C PHE A 131 7.58 3.60 -11.20
N LEU A 132 6.50 4.32 -11.54
CA LEU A 132 5.91 5.32 -10.65
C LEU A 132 5.03 4.70 -9.56
N LEU A 133 4.62 3.43 -9.69
CA LEU A 133 3.83 2.73 -8.67
C LEU A 133 4.70 2.06 -7.61
N LEU A 134 5.95 1.71 -7.96
CA LEU A 134 6.88 0.98 -7.09
C LEU A 134 7.14 1.67 -5.74
N PRO A 135 7.42 2.98 -5.67
CA PRO A 135 7.67 3.66 -4.40
C PRO A 135 6.47 3.58 -3.45
N TRP A 136 5.25 3.68 -3.98
CA TRP A 136 4.03 3.59 -3.17
C TRP A 136 3.80 2.18 -2.63
N ILE A 137 4.00 1.17 -3.47
CA ILE A 137 3.88 -0.24 -3.06
C ILE A 137 4.90 -0.56 -1.96
N PHE A 138 6.15 -0.14 -2.14
CA PHE A 138 7.21 -0.37 -1.16
C PHE A 138 6.90 0.34 0.18
N PHE A 139 6.47 1.60 0.13
CA PHE A 139 6.12 2.35 1.33
C PHE A 139 4.94 1.72 2.07
N THR A 140 3.88 1.34 1.34
CA THR A 140 2.69 0.71 1.93
C THR A 140 3.02 -0.65 2.54
N PHE A 141 3.91 -1.42 1.90
CA PHE A 141 4.39 -2.68 2.43
C PHE A 141 5.19 -2.51 3.73
N MET A 142 6.09 -1.52 3.80
CA MET A 142 6.83 -1.23 5.04
C MET A 142 5.89 -0.77 6.17
N ASN A 143 4.91 0.09 5.86
CA ASN A 143 3.93 0.53 6.84
C ASN A 143 3.07 -0.64 7.36
N MET A 144 2.70 -1.56 6.47
CA MET A 144 1.99 -2.78 6.82
C MET A 144 2.81 -3.68 7.77
N LEU A 145 4.11 -3.87 7.54
CA LEU A 145 4.98 -4.63 8.44
C LEU A 145 5.04 -4.00 9.84
N MET A 146 5.09 -2.67 9.91
CA MET A 146 5.08 -1.92 11.17
C MET A 146 3.73 -2.05 11.90
N ALA A 147 2.62 -1.93 11.17
CA ALA A 147 1.29 -2.10 11.74
C ALA A 147 1.06 -3.54 12.25
N PHE A 148 1.55 -4.54 11.50
CA PHE A 148 1.44 -5.94 11.86
C PHE A 148 2.25 -6.27 13.12
N SER A 149 3.50 -5.81 13.21
CA SER A 149 4.34 -6.02 14.40
C SER A 149 3.79 -5.26 15.61
N GLY A 150 3.27 -4.04 15.42
CA GLY A 150 2.59 -3.27 16.47
C GLY A 150 1.32 -3.97 16.98
N GLY A 151 0.53 -4.55 16.09
CA GLY A 151 -0.65 -5.34 16.45
C GLY A 151 -0.30 -6.58 17.29
N ILE A 152 0.75 -7.32 16.90
CA ILE A 152 1.23 -8.47 17.67
C ILE A 152 1.74 -8.04 19.05
N LEU A 153 2.53 -6.96 19.11
CA LEU A 153 3.04 -6.45 20.38
C LEU A 153 1.91 -5.99 21.31
N ALA A 154 0.88 -5.35 20.76
CA ALA A 154 -0.32 -4.97 21.51
C ALA A 154 -1.07 -6.19 22.07
N LEU A 155 -1.11 -7.31 21.35
CA LEU A 155 -1.68 -8.56 21.83
C LEU A 155 -0.85 -9.18 22.96
N ILE A 156 0.47 -9.23 22.82
CA ILE A 156 1.37 -9.79 23.85
C ILE A 156 1.34 -8.94 25.14
N ASN A 157 1.28 -7.61 25.00
CA ASN A 157 1.22 -6.70 26.13
C ASN A 157 -0.18 -6.65 26.79
N SER A 158 -1.17 -7.37 26.25
CA SER A 158 -2.48 -7.49 26.87
C SER A 158 -2.43 -8.47 28.04
N HIS A 159 -2.04 -7.98 29.23
CA HIS A 159 -2.07 -8.76 30.48
C HIS A 159 -3.51 -9.07 30.94
N GLY A 160 -4.28 -9.83 30.14
CA GLY A 160 -5.58 -10.39 30.51
C GLY A 160 -6.83 -9.52 30.28
N TYR A 161 -6.68 -8.31 29.73
CA TYR A 161 -7.82 -7.43 29.44
C TYR A 161 -8.51 -7.82 28.12
N ALA A 162 -9.75 -8.32 28.21
CA ALA A 162 -10.56 -8.71 27.06
C ALA A 162 -10.69 -7.61 25.99
N LEU A 163 -10.70 -6.33 26.40
CA LEU A 163 -10.78 -5.18 25.50
C LEU A 163 -9.57 -5.08 24.57
N HIS A 164 -8.35 -5.28 25.08
CA HIS A 164 -7.13 -5.21 24.28
C HIS A 164 -7.04 -6.35 23.26
N ILE A 165 -7.54 -7.53 23.61
CA ILE A 165 -7.64 -8.68 22.69
C ILE A 165 -8.60 -8.36 21.53
N ILE A 166 -9.79 -7.82 21.84
CA ILE A 166 -10.79 -7.44 20.83
C ILE A 166 -10.23 -6.35 19.90
N VAL A 167 -9.61 -5.31 20.46
CA VAL A 167 -8.97 -4.24 19.67
C VAL A 167 -7.85 -4.79 18.77
N GLY A 168 -7.04 -5.73 19.28
CA GLY A 168 -6.00 -6.40 18.49
C GLY A 168 -6.57 -7.19 17.30
N PHE A 169 -7.67 -7.94 17.49
CA PHE A 169 -8.34 -8.63 16.39
C PHE A 169 -8.94 -7.69 15.35
N ILE A 170 -9.56 -6.59 15.79
CA ILE A 170 -10.09 -5.56 14.89
C ILE A 170 -8.95 -4.96 14.07
N LEU A 171 -7.84 -4.57 14.69
CA LEU A 171 -6.67 -4.05 14.00
C LEU A 171 -6.10 -5.04 12.98
N LEU A 172 -5.95 -6.32 13.35
CA LEU A 172 -5.49 -7.37 12.43
C LEU A 172 -6.43 -7.54 11.23
N SER A 173 -7.74 -7.44 11.43
CA SER A 173 -8.72 -7.54 10.34
C SER A 173 -8.62 -6.36 9.38
N ILE A 174 -8.45 -5.14 9.91
CA ILE A 174 -8.24 -3.92 9.12
C ILE A 174 -6.92 -4.00 8.34
N SER A 175 -5.83 -4.43 8.99
CA SER A 175 -4.54 -4.65 8.32
C SER A 175 -4.66 -5.68 7.19
N SER A 176 -5.44 -6.74 7.40
CA SER A 176 -5.67 -7.77 6.38
C SER A 176 -6.43 -7.23 5.15
N LEU A 177 -7.42 -6.36 5.35
CA LEU A 177 -8.08 -5.64 4.25
C LEU A 177 -7.10 -4.73 3.52
N TRP A 178 -6.19 -4.08 4.24
CA TRP A 178 -5.15 -3.24 3.65
C TRP A 178 -4.16 -4.03 2.78
N ILE A 179 -3.79 -5.23 3.24
CA ILE A 179 -2.99 -6.19 2.46
C ILE A 179 -3.70 -6.53 1.17
N TYR A 180 -4.99 -6.87 1.25
CA TYR A 180 -5.79 -7.20 0.08
C TYR A 180 -5.81 -6.06 -0.97
N PHE A 181 -5.99 -4.81 -0.53
CA PHE A 181 -5.92 -3.66 -1.43
C PHE A 181 -4.52 -3.47 -2.04
N THR A 182 -3.46 -3.70 -1.27
CA THR A 182 -2.08 -3.66 -1.76
C THR A 182 -1.84 -4.75 -2.81
N CYS A 183 -2.37 -5.96 -2.59
CA CYS A 183 -2.32 -7.06 -3.55
C CYS A 183 -3.08 -6.72 -4.84
N ILE A 184 -4.20 -6.01 -4.78
CA ILE A 184 -4.91 -5.52 -5.99
C ILE A 184 -4.02 -4.59 -6.79
N VAL A 185 -3.36 -3.62 -6.15
CA VAL A 185 -2.44 -2.68 -6.82
C VAL A 185 -1.24 -3.43 -7.41
N PHE A 186 -0.71 -4.43 -6.70
CA PHE A 186 0.36 -5.28 -7.20
C PHE A 186 -0.09 -6.13 -8.39
N SER A 187 -1.30 -6.70 -8.37
CA SER A 187 -1.88 -7.42 -9.51
C SER A 187 -2.05 -6.50 -10.71
N PHE A 188 -2.41 -5.23 -10.51
CA PHE A 188 -2.43 -4.23 -11.58
C PHE A 188 -1.03 -3.92 -12.14
N PHE A 189 -0.02 -3.84 -11.28
CA PHE A 189 1.37 -3.70 -11.72
C PHE A 189 1.83 -4.90 -12.58
N GLN A 190 1.45 -6.12 -12.21
CA GLN A 190 1.72 -7.32 -12.99
C GLN A 190 0.97 -7.31 -14.33
N ALA A 191 -0.29 -6.87 -14.37
CA ALA A 191 -1.06 -6.74 -15.60
C ALA A 191 -0.40 -5.75 -16.59
N LEU A 192 0.17 -4.64 -16.08
CA LEU A 192 0.97 -3.71 -16.90
C LEU A 192 2.25 -4.36 -17.45
N GLN A 193 2.84 -5.32 -16.73
CA GLN A 193 4.03 -6.05 -17.18
C GLN A 193 3.72 -7.11 -18.24
N ALA A 194 2.56 -7.77 -18.14
CA ALA A 194 2.13 -8.80 -19.08
C ALA A 194 1.76 -8.24 -20.46
N GLY A 195 1.45 -6.94 -20.56
CA GLY A 195 1.00 -6.35 -21.83
C GLY A 195 -0.46 -6.66 -22.19
N ASP A 196 -1.15 -7.41 -21.34
CA ASP A 196 -2.56 -7.82 -21.51
C ASP A 196 -3.52 -6.73 -21.02
N TYR A 197 -3.51 -5.57 -21.69
CA TYR A 197 -4.48 -4.50 -21.43
C TYR A 197 -5.57 -4.50 -22.51
N TRP A 198 -6.59 -5.34 -22.31
CA TRP A 198 -7.89 -5.35 -22.98
C TRP A 198 -8.97 -5.88 -22.04
#